data_AF-A0A8J9W0F9-F1
#
_entry.id   AF-A0A8J9W0F9-F1
#
_cell.length_a   1.000
_cell.length_b   1.000
_cell.length_c   1.000
_cell.angle_alpha   90.00
_cell.angle_beta   90.00
_cell.angle_gamma   90.00
#
_symmetry.space_group_name_H-M   'P 1'
#
loop_
_entity.id
_entity.type
_entity.pdbx_description
1 polymer ?
#
loop_
_entity_poly.entity_id
_entity_poly.type
_entity_poly.pdbx_seq_one_letter_code
_entity_poly.pdbx_strand_id
1 'polypeptide(L)'
;MNDSVVMITPPHTGFSRQQVREKNDLSPEVEERLQEAERVRQEQAHYIQVLEKRNEELQVQLAERNKQFRVLQEKFRMSNFHDEWHQKIDSTLEQLEKMQDQLGAPTPIVVETNEIEKQISEDEVLRTELEKHLSAIETLQATGADLISKSAGVDRGLSAKDMENKLCALHFMWRDIVSCFEQRHKGHEDAKRLSFESRRDQDNDVGCAGTERGKKRAREEPDMPPLGGDQADIDIQPTPRKRGRPTGPSRKWAPRTRLFRPFGTR
;
A
#
# COMPACT_ATOMS: atom_id res chain seq x y z
N MET A 1 -127.90 19.15 -32.61
CA MET A 1 -126.77 20.03 -32.26
C MET A 1 -125.52 19.19 -32.32
N ASN A 2 -124.56 19.68 -33.11
CA ASN A 2 -123.26 19.08 -33.35
C ASN A 2 -122.54 18.76 -32.05
N ASP A 3 -121.82 17.64 -32.02
CA ASP A 3 -120.36 17.77 -31.99
C ASP A 3 -119.70 16.47 -32.45
N SER A 4 -119.09 16.59 -33.63
CA SER A 4 -118.16 15.64 -34.23
C SER A 4 -116.93 15.52 -33.34
N VAL A 5 -116.91 14.52 -32.47
CA VAL A 5 -115.65 14.07 -31.86
C VAL A 5 -114.91 13.25 -32.92
N VAL A 6 -114.11 13.95 -33.70
CA VAL A 6 -113.10 13.35 -34.57
C VAL A 6 -112.15 12.56 -33.66
N MET A 7 -112.31 11.24 -33.65
CA MET A 7 -111.36 10.31 -33.06
C MET A 7 -110.08 10.38 -33.90
N ILE A 8 -109.21 11.34 -33.57
CA ILE A 8 -107.85 11.38 -34.07
C ILE A 8 -107.15 10.16 -33.47
N THR A 9 -107.09 9.08 -34.24
CA THR A 9 -106.25 7.94 -33.91
C THR A 9 -104.79 8.40 -33.97
N PRO A 10 -104.00 8.19 -32.91
CA PRO A 10 -102.59 8.57 -32.93
C PRO A 10 -101.88 7.76 -34.03
N PRO A 11 -100.89 8.36 -34.73
CA PRO A 11 -100.16 7.63 -35.76
C PRO A 11 -99.52 6.40 -35.11
N HIS A 12 -99.74 5.23 -35.71
CA HIS A 12 -99.13 3.98 -35.28
C HIS A 12 -97.62 4.03 -35.51
N THR A 13 -96.88 4.74 -34.66
CA THR A 13 -95.44 4.54 -34.44
C THR A 13 -95.24 3.63 -33.24
N GLY A 14 -95.88 2.47 -33.28
CA GLY A 14 -95.56 1.35 -32.43
C GLY A 14 -94.91 0.29 -33.30
N PHE A 15 -93.63 -0.01 -33.06
CA PHE A 15 -93.09 -1.31 -33.48
C PHE A 15 -94.14 -2.37 -33.14
N SER A 16 -94.53 -3.20 -34.10
CA SER A 16 -95.53 -4.25 -33.82
C SER A 16 -95.05 -5.07 -32.64
N ARG A 17 -95.93 -5.55 -31.74
CA ARG A 17 -95.52 -6.43 -30.61
C ARG A 17 -94.65 -7.60 -31.08
N GLN A 18 -94.84 -8.01 -32.34
CA GLN A 18 -94.01 -8.98 -33.05
C GLN A 18 -92.58 -8.50 -33.32
N GLN A 19 -92.39 -7.27 -33.84
CA GLN A 19 -91.07 -6.65 -34.05
C GLN A 19 -90.35 -6.30 -32.73
N VAL A 20 -91.10 -5.99 -31.66
CA VAL A 20 -90.54 -5.80 -30.32
C VAL A 20 -90.11 -7.12 -29.71
N ARG A 21 -90.84 -8.22 -29.92
CA ARG A 21 -90.40 -9.58 -29.54
C ARG A 21 -89.16 -10.01 -30.30
N GLU A 22 -89.16 -9.79 -31.63
CA GLU A 22 -88.02 -10.10 -32.51
C GLU A 22 -86.74 -9.31 -32.18
N LYS A 23 -86.87 -8.14 -31.52
CA LYS A 23 -85.75 -7.33 -31.06
C LYS A 23 -85.42 -7.49 -29.57
N ASN A 24 -86.35 -7.99 -28.74
CA ASN A 24 -86.15 -8.20 -27.30
C ASN A 24 -85.59 -9.57 -26.97
N ASP A 25 -85.80 -10.55 -27.85
CA ASP A 25 -85.01 -11.77 -27.85
C ASP A 25 -83.72 -11.39 -28.59
N LEU A 26 -82.58 -11.29 -27.88
CA LEU A 26 -81.29 -11.16 -28.55
C LEU A 26 -81.24 -12.22 -29.64
N SER A 27 -81.04 -11.83 -30.91
CA SER A 27 -80.98 -12.80 -32.00
C SER A 27 -79.98 -13.89 -31.59
N PRO A 28 -80.32 -15.19 -31.72
CA PRO A 28 -79.47 -16.29 -31.25
C PRO A 28 -78.04 -16.22 -31.82
N GLU A 29 -77.89 -15.60 -33.00
CA GLU A 29 -76.60 -15.30 -33.62
C GLU A 29 -75.74 -14.29 -32.82
N VAL A 30 -76.35 -13.32 -32.14
CA VAL A 30 -75.64 -12.39 -31.24
C VAL A 30 -75.21 -13.09 -29.97
N GLU A 31 -76.04 -13.97 -29.40
CA GLU A 31 -75.69 -14.76 -28.22
C GLU A 31 -74.55 -15.74 -28.50
N GLU A 32 -74.58 -16.44 -29.64
CA GLU A 32 -73.50 -17.32 -30.09
C GLU A 32 -72.18 -16.55 -30.28
N ARG A 33 -72.22 -15.37 -30.91
CA ARG A 33 -71.04 -14.51 -31.06
C ARG A 33 -70.49 -14.00 -29.73
N LEU A 34 -71.35 -13.75 -28.74
CA LEU A 34 -70.92 -13.37 -27.39
C LEU A 34 -70.24 -14.53 -26.67
N GLN A 35 -70.80 -15.74 -26.77
CA GLN A 35 -70.19 -16.95 -26.22
C GLN A 35 -68.83 -17.23 -26.85
N GLU A 36 -68.72 -17.13 -28.18
CA GLU A 36 -67.44 -17.31 -28.86
C GLU A 36 -66.42 -16.24 -28.46
N ALA A 37 -66.84 -14.97 -28.35
CA ALA A 37 -65.98 -13.92 -27.85
C ALA A 37 -65.54 -14.13 -26.39
N GLU A 38 -66.36 -14.75 -25.54
CA GLU A 38 -65.98 -15.17 -24.19
C GLU A 38 -64.97 -16.31 -24.20
N ARG A 39 -65.16 -17.33 -25.05
CA ARG A 39 -64.19 -18.43 -25.21
C ARG A 39 -62.83 -17.93 -25.66
N VAL A 40 -62.79 -17.10 -26.70
CA VAL A 40 -61.55 -16.49 -27.19
C VAL A 40 -60.89 -15.65 -26.08
N ARG A 41 -61.67 -14.89 -25.30
CA ARG A 41 -61.13 -14.13 -24.15
C ARG A 41 -60.53 -15.04 -23.08
N GLN A 42 -61.16 -16.18 -22.78
CA GLN A 42 -60.63 -17.17 -21.83
C GLN A 42 -59.34 -17.83 -22.34
N GLU A 43 -59.30 -18.20 -23.62
CA GLU A 43 -58.09 -18.77 -24.25
C GLU A 43 -56.93 -17.77 -24.25
N GLN A 44 -57.21 -16.50 -24.57
CA GLN A 44 -56.22 -15.41 -24.48
C GLN A 44 -55.74 -15.21 -23.04
N ALA A 45 -56.65 -15.21 -22.06
CA ALA A 45 -56.29 -15.08 -20.65
C ALA A 45 -55.38 -16.24 -20.19
N HIS A 46 -55.69 -17.48 -20.58
CA HIS A 46 -54.84 -18.63 -20.29
C HIS A 46 -53.47 -18.51 -20.96
N TYR A 47 -53.42 -18.09 -22.23
CA TYR A 47 -52.15 -17.90 -22.93
C TYR A 47 -51.27 -16.83 -22.26
N ILE A 48 -51.86 -15.70 -21.86
CA ILE A 48 -51.17 -14.64 -21.10
C ILE A 48 -50.61 -15.21 -19.79
N GLN A 49 -51.41 -15.96 -19.03
CA GLN A 49 -50.97 -16.57 -17.77
C GLN A 49 -49.77 -17.52 -17.96
N VAL A 50 -49.77 -18.31 -19.03
CA VAL A 50 -48.64 -19.20 -19.36
C VAL A 50 -47.38 -18.39 -19.67
N LEU A 51 -47.49 -17.32 -20.46
CA LEU A 51 -46.37 -16.43 -20.78
C LEU A 51 -45.84 -15.72 -19.54
N GLU A 52 -46.72 -15.24 -18.66
CA GLU A 52 -46.36 -14.60 -17.39
C GLU A 52 -45.60 -15.57 -16.49
N LYS A 53 -46.13 -16.78 -16.28
CA LYS A 53 -45.44 -17.83 -15.51
C LYS A 53 -44.06 -18.14 -16.09
N ARG A 54 -43.95 -18.28 -17.42
CA ARG A 54 -42.67 -18.55 -18.08
C ARG A 54 -41.69 -17.38 -17.93
N ASN A 55 -42.19 -16.14 -17.95
CA ASN A 55 -41.38 -14.95 -17.72
C ASN A 55 -40.85 -14.93 -16.28
N GLU A 56 -41.69 -15.19 -15.29
CA GLU A 56 -41.28 -15.31 -13.88
C GLU A 56 -40.18 -16.37 -13.69
N GLU A 57 -40.34 -17.55 -14.29
CA GLU A 57 -39.30 -18.60 -14.27
C GLU A 57 -37.97 -18.12 -14.87
N LEU A 58 -38.02 -17.42 -16.01
CA LEU A 58 -36.83 -16.87 -16.65
C LEU A 58 -36.17 -15.78 -15.79
N GLN A 59 -36.95 -14.93 -15.12
CA GLN A 59 -36.43 -13.91 -14.21
C GLN A 59 -35.67 -14.55 -13.04
N VAL A 60 -36.23 -15.60 -12.44
CA VAL A 60 -35.56 -16.34 -11.35
C VAL A 60 -34.26 -16.99 -11.85
N GLN A 61 -34.28 -17.61 -13.03
CA GLN A 61 -33.07 -18.21 -13.61
C GLN A 61 -31.98 -17.17 -13.89
N LEU A 62 -32.34 -16.00 -14.43
CA LEU A 62 -31.40 -14.90 -14.66
C LEU A 62 -30.82 -14.39 -13.34
N ALA A 63 -31.63 -14.25 -12.30
CA ALA A 63 -31.17 -13.82 -10.98
C ALA A 63 -30.15 -14.82 -10.38
N GLU A 64 -30.40 -16.12 -10.51
CA GLU A 64 -29.49 -17.17 -10.03
C GLU A 64 -28.19 -17.20 -10.84
N ARG A 65 -28.26 -17.10 -12.18
CA ARG A 65 -27.05 -16.98 -13.02
C ARG A 65 -26.23 -15.74 -12.67
N ASN A 66 -26.88 -14.59 -12.41
CA ASN A 66 -26.20 -13.37 -11.99
C ASN A 66 -25.54 -13.52 -10.61
N LYS A 67 -26.14 -14.28 -9.70
CA LYS A 67 -25.54 -14.62 -8.40
C LYS A 67 -24.30 -15.50 -8.60
N GLN A 68 -24.38 -16.54 -9.43
CA GLN A 68 -23.25 -17.40 -9.75
C GLN A 68 -22.11 -16.65 -10.44
N PHE A 69 -22.44 -15.76 -11.38
CA PHE A 69 -21.46 -14.90 -12.04
C PHE A 69 -20.72 -14.01 -11.04
N ARG A 70 -21.41 -13.39 -10.08
CA ARG A 70 -20.78 -12.60 -9.01
C ARG A 70 -19.81 -13.43 -8.17
N VAL A 71 -20.18 -14.66 -7.80
CA VAL A 71 -19.28 -15.56 -7.05
C VAL A 71 -18.04 -15.92 -7.86
N LEU A 72 -18.20 -16.22 -9.16
CA LEU A 72 -17.07 -16.52 -10.05
C LEU A 72 -16.15 -15.29 -10.23
N GLN A 73 -16.73 -14.12 -10.41
CA GLN A 73 -15.98 -12.87 -10.52
C GLN A 73 -15.16 -12.60 -9.26
N GLU A 74 -15.73 -12.82 -8.08
CA GLU A 74 -15.00 -12.65 -6.82
C GLU A 74 -13.89 -13.69 -6.65
N LYS A 75 -14.13 -14.96 -7.01
CA LYS A 75 -13.08 -15.99 -7.01
C LYS A 75 -11.93 -15.61 -7.95
N PHE A 76 -12.24 -15.14 -9.15
CA PHE A 76 -11.24 -14.71 -10.13
C PHE A 76 -10.45 -13.50 -9.62
N ARG A 77 -11.13 -12.49 -9.06
CA ARG A 77 -10.50 -11.32 -8.44
C ARG A 77 -9.54 -11.72 -7.32
N MET A 78 -9.97 -12.62 -6.44
CA MET A 78 -9.14 -13.12 -5.34
C MET A 78 -7.92 -13.89 -5.83
N SER A 79 -8.06 -14.68 -6.91
CA SER A 79 -6.92 -15.38 -7.53
C SER A 79 -5.89 -14.40 -8.09
N ASN A 80 -6.33 -13.41 -8.88
CA ASN A 80 -5.41 -12.43 -9.45
C ASN A 80 -4.69 -11.63 -8.36
N PHE A 81 -5.40 -11.24 -7.30
CA PHE A 81 -4.81 -10.52 -6.19
C PHE A 81 -3.78 -11.37 -5.42
N HIS A 82 -4.02 -12.68 -5.29
CA HIS A 82 -3.06 -13.62 -4.72
C HIS A 82 -1.79 -13.70 -5.58
N ASP A 83 -1.93 -13.80 -6.91
CA ASP A 83 -0.79 -13.89 -7.82
C ASP A 83 0.05 -12.59 -7.83
N GLU A 84 -0.62 -11.43 -7.84
CA GLU A 84 0.04 -10.12 -7.72
C GLU A 84 0.82 -9.98 -6.40
N TRP A 85 0.23 -10.46 -5.30
CA TRP A 85 0.91 -10.44 -4.00
C TRP A 85 2.15 -11.33 -4.01
N HIS A 86 2.07 -12.55 -4.57
CA HIS A 86 3.22 -13.46 -4.69
C HIS A 86 4.34 -12.87 -5.54
N GLN A 87 4.02 -12.25 -6.68
CA GLN A 87 5.01 -11.56 -7.50
C GLN A 87 5.68 -10.41 -6.73
N LYS A 88 4.89 -9.64 -5.96
CA LYS A 88 5.41 -8.48 -5.24
C LYS A 88 6.30 -8.89 -4.06
N ILE A 89 5.92 -9.91 -3.30
CA ILE A 89 6.76 -10.40 -2.21
C ILE A 89 8.05 -11.03 -2.75
N ASP A 90 7.99 -11.81 -3.83
CA ASP A 90 9.18 -12.44 -4.42
C ASP A 90 10.16 -11.39 -4.96
N SER A 91 9.66 -10.38 -5.68
CA SER A 91 10.50 -9.25 -6.13
C SER A 91 11.11 -8.47 -4.94
N THR A 92 10.39 -8.35 -3.83
CA THR A 92 10.91 -7.68 -2.63
C THR A 92 11.98 -8.54 -1.94
N LEU A 93 11.78 -9.86 -1.87
CA LEU A 93 12.75 -10.80 -1.32
C LEU A 93 14.06 -10.77 -2.13
N GLU A 94 13.99 -10.81 -3.46
CA GLU A 94 15.17 -10.70 -4.34
C GLU A 94 15.93 -9.37 -4.14
N GLN A 95 15.20 -8.26 -3.97
CA GLN A 95 15.81 -6.96 -3.69
C GLN A 95 16.52 -6.94 -2.33
N LEU A 96 15.91 -7.54 -1.31
CA LEU A 96 16.52 -7.67 0.01
C LEU A 96 17.77 -8.55 -0.05
N GLU A 97 17.74 -9.69 -0.74
CA GLU A 97 18.88 -10.58 -0.92
C GLU A 97 20.06 -9.84 -1.61
N LYS A 98 19.78 -9.09 -2.68
CA LYS A 98 20.80 -8.26 -3.35
C LYS A 98 21.41 -7.22 -2.41
N MET A 99 20.62 -6.60 -1.53
CA MET A 99 21.15 -5.67 -0.52
C MET A 99 21.95 -6.41 0.55
N GLN A 100 21.50 -7.59 0.97
CA GLN A 100 22.23 -8.43 1.91
C GLN A 100 23.60 -8.82 1.37
N ASP A 101 23.70 -9.22 0.10
CA ASP A 101 24.97 -9.54 -0.56
C ASP A 101 25.91 -8.33 -0.62
N GLN A 102 25.37 -7.15 -0.95
CA GLN A 102 26.14 -5.90 -0.93
C GLN A 102 26.62 -5.54 0.49
N LEU A 103 25.82 -5.83 1.52
CA LEU A 103 26.13 -5.59 2.93
C LEU A 103 27.02 -6.70 3.55
N GLY A 104 27.03 -7.90 2.99
CA GLY A 104 27.86 -9.02 3.40
C GLY A 104 29.24 -9.01 2.74
N ALA A 105 29.37 -8.38 1.58
CA ALA A 105 30.67 -8.21 0.92
C ALA A 105 31.64 -7.45 1.85
N PRO A 106 32.85 -7.97 2.12
CA PRO A 106 33.83 -7.27 2.93
C PRO A 106 34.33 -6.03 2.17
N THR A 107 33.89 -4.85 2.59
CA THR A 107 34.48 -3.59 2.13
C THR A 107 35.83 -3.43 2.84
N PRO A 108 36.96 -3.39 2.12
CA PRO A 108 38.26 -3.21 2.76
C PRO A 108 38.27 -1.88 3.51
N ILE A 109 38.55 -1.95 4.81
CA ILE A 109 38.68 -0.78 5.68
C ILE A 109 39.96 -0.05 5.28
N VAL A 110 39.82 1.11 4.64
CA VAL A 110 40.97 1.94 4.24
C VAL A 110 41.45 2.73 5.45
N VAL A 111 42.76 2.84 5.65
CA VAL A 111 43.37 3.47 6.85
C VAL A 111 43.25 5.00 6.83
N GLU A 112 42.97 5.59 5.67
CA GLU A 112 42.85 7.04 5.50
C GLU A 112 41.49 7.56 5.99
N THR A 113 41.54 8.53 6.91
CA THR A 113 40.34 9.09 7.58
C THR A 113 39.29 9.63 6.60
N ASN A 114 39.72 10.20 5.46
CA ASN A 114 38.81 10.72 4.43
C ASN A 114 38.05 9.60 3.69
N GLU A 115 38.68 8.45 3.46
CA GLU A 115 38.05 7.32 2.77
C GLU A 115 37.10 6.57 3.70
N ILE A 116 37.41 6.51 5.01
CA ILE A 116 36.47 6.00 6.03
C ILE A 116 35.21 6.88 6.08
N GLU A 117 35.34 8.20 6.01
CA GLU A 117 34.18 9.10 5.96
C GLU A 117 33.32 8.91 4.71
N LYS A 118 33.95 8.67 3.56
CA LYS A 118 33.26 8.34 2.32
C LYS A 118 32.51 7.00 2.43
N GLN A 119 33.14 5.96 2.96
CA GLN A 119 32.50 4.66 3.20
C GLN A 119 31.30 4.78 4.17
N ILE A 120 31.43 5.59 5.23
CA ILE A 120 30.30 5.87 6.14
C ILE A 120 29.15 6.59 5.41
N SER A 121 29.45 7.53 4.51
CA SER A 121 28.41 8.19 3.71
C SER A 121 27.73 7.26 2.70
N GLU A 122 28.47 6.31 2.12
CA GLU A 122 27.93 5.29 1.22
C GLU A 122 27.01 4.32 1.96
N ASP A 123 27.39 3.92 3.18
CA ASP A 123 26.53 3.15 4.09
C ASP A 123 25.25 3.92 4.45
N GLU A 124 25.29 5.24 4.63
CA GLU A 124 24.09 6.04 4.88
C GLU A 124 23.14 6.08 3.66
N VAL A 125 23.68 6.09 2.43
CA VAL A 125 22.85 5.96 1.22
C VAL A 125 22.16 4.59 1.18
N LEU A 126 22.89 3.50 1.47
CA LEU A 126 22.31 2.16 1.57
C LEU A 126 21.24 2.08 2.67
N ARG A 127 21.41 2.80 3.79
CA ARG A 127 20.39 2.93 4.83
C ARG A 127 19.13 3.60 4.31
N THR A 128 19.26 4.72 3.59
CA THR A 128 18.07 5.40 3.04
C THR A 128 17.31 4.55 2.02
N GLU A 129 18.02 3.70 1.27
CA GLU A 129 17.39 2.74 0.35
C GLU A 129 16.66 1.63 1.13
N LEU A 130 17.29 1.10 2.18
CA LEU A 130 16.68 0.12 3.07
C LEU A 130 15.36 0.63 3.68
N GLU A 131 15.33 1.89 4.13
CA GLU A 131 14.10 2.52 4.66
C GLU A 131 12.96 2.61 3.63
N LYS A 132 13.25 2.72 2.33
CA LYS A 132 12.21 2.69 1.29
C LYS A 132 11.57 1.32 1.17
N HIS A 133 12.37 0.26 1.25
CA HIS A 133 11.88 -1.12 1.23
C HIS A 133 11.00 -1.43 2.45
N LEU A 134 11.22 -0.76 3.59
CA LEU A 134 10.38 -0.92 4.78
C LEU A 134 8.89 -0.65 4.49
N SER A 135 8.57 0.44 3.78
CA SER A 135 7.18 0.78 3.43
C SER A 135 6.51 -0.31 2.57
N ALA A 136 7.28 -0.89 1.64
CA ALA A 136 6.80 -2.01 0.82
C ALA A 136 6.56 -3.27 1.68
N ILE A 137 7.45 -3.57 2.62
CA ILE A 137 7.33 -4.71 3.55
C ILE A 137 6.10 -4.54 4.46
N GLU A 138 5.86 -3.35 5.02
CA GLU A 138 4.69 -3.06 5.85
C GLU A 138 3.39 -3.25 5.07
N THR A 139 3.34 -2.77 3.82
CA THR A 139 2.19 -2.94 2.92
C THR A 139 1.96 -4.42 2.58
N LEU A 140 3.02 -5.16 2.28
CA LEU A 140 2.97 -6.60 1.99
C LEU A 140 2.49 -7.42 3.19
N GLN A 141 2.85 -7.02 4.41
CA GLN A 141 2.37 -7.66 5.63
C GLN A 141 0.89 -7.41 5.87
N ALA A 142 0.43 -6.17 5.73
CA ALA A 142 -0.98 -5.84 5.89
C ALA A 142 -1.86 -6.57 4.85
N THR A 143 -1.44 -6.54 3.59
CA THR A 143 -2.15 -7.22 2.49
C THR A 143 -2.08 -8.74 2.62
N GLY A 144 -0.94 -9.30 3.03
CA GLY A 144 -0.77 -10.73 3.29
C GLY A 144 -1.64 -11.22 4.46
N ALA A 145 -1.74 -10.44 5.54
CA ALA A 145 -2.61 -10.76 6.68
C ALA A 145 -4.10 -10.79 6.29
N ASP A 146 -4.53 -9.84 5.47
CA ASP A 146 -5.89 -9.76 4.93
C ASP A 146 -6.18 -10.93 3.98
N LEU A 147 -5.22 -11.29 3.12
CA LEU A 147 -5.29 -12.47 2.25
C LEU A 147 -5.43 -13.77 3.06
N ILE A 148 -4.58 -13.97 4.06
CA ILE A 148 -4.65 -15.13 4.96
C ILE A 148 -6.02 -15.18 5.65
N SER A 149 -6.51 -14.05 6.17
CA SER A 149 -7.82 -13.98 6.85
C SER A 149 -9.00 -14.28 5.90
N LYS A 150 -8.95 -13.79 4.66
CA LYS A 150 -9.95 -14.03 3.62
C LYS A 150 -9.85 -15.43 3.00
N SER A 151 -8.76 -16.13 3.23
CA SER A 151 -8.48 -17.44 2.64
C SER A 151 -9.13 -18.63 3.38
N ALA A 152 -10.18 -18.43 4.18
CA ALA A 152 -10.86 -19.53 4.90
C ALA A 152 -11.35 -20.66 3.95
N GLY A 153 -10.68 -21.83 3.98
CA GLY A 153 -11.02 -23.03 3.20
C GLY A 153 -9.91 -24.09 3.18
N VAL A 154 -10.26 -25.36 2.93
CA VAL A 154 -9.35 -26.52 3.04
C VAL A 154 -8.19 -26.49 2.03
N ASP A 155 -8.46 -26.16 0.76
CA ASP A 155 -7.42 -26.01 -0.28
C ASP A 155 -6.54 -24.77 -0.08
N ARG A 156 -7.04 -23.80 0.69
CA ARG A 156 -6.37 -22.53 0.95
C ARG A 156 -5.48 -22.58 2.19
N GLY A 157 -5.52 -23.65 2.98
CA GLY A 157 -4.62 -23.84 4.11
C GLY A 157 -3.16 -23.96 3.69
N LEU A 158 -2.88 -24.56 2.52
CA LEU A 158 -1.55 -24.62 1.94
C LEU A 158 -1.08 -23.25 1.44
N SER A 159 -1.92 -22.53 0.69
CA SER A 159 -1.65 -21.17 0.22
C SER A 159 -1.44 -20.19 1.38
N ALA A 160 -2.27 -20.25 2.42
CA ALA A 160 -2.10 -19.45 3.63
C ALA A 160 -0.77 -19.75 4.31
N LYS A 161 -0.39 -21.03 4.39
CA LYS A 161 0.89 -21.41 5.00
C LYS A 161 2.09 -20.95 4.19
N ASP A 162 2.02 -21.01 2.87
CA ASP A 162 3.07 -20.51 1.98
C ASP A 162 3.21 -18.99 2.08
N MET A 163 2.10 -18.25 2.18
CA MET A 163 2.12 -16.81 2.45
C MET A 163 2.74 -16.48 3.81
N GLU A 164 2.39 -17.22 4.87
CA GLU A 164 3.05 -17.10 6.18
C GLU A 164 4.56 -17.37 6.08
N ASN A 165 4.96 -18.42 5.38
CA ASN A 165 6.36 -18.80 5.23
C ASN A 165 7.16 -17.70 4.50
N LYS A 166 6.62 -17.13 3.42
CA LYS A 166 7.25 -16.01 2.70
C LYS A 166 7.32 -14.74 3.55
N LEU A 167 6.28 -14.44 4.34
CA LEU A 167 6.31 -13.32 5.29
C LEU A 167 7.33 -13.52 6.40
N CYS A 168 7.49 -14.75 6.90
CA CYS A 168 8.55 -15.10 7.84
C CYS A 168 9.93 -14.91 7.21
N ALA A 169 10.15 -15.42 5.99
CA ALA A 169 11.42 -15.24 5.28
C ALA A 169 11.77 -13.76 5.09
N LEU A 170 10.78 -12.95 4.68
CA LEU A 170 10.92 -11.50 4.55
C LEU A 170 11.39 -10.85 5.86
N HIS A 171 10.77 -11.24 6.98
CA HIS A 171 11.13 -10.73 8.30
C HIS A 171 12.53 -11.17 8.75
N PHE A 172 12.90 -12.44 8.53
CA PHE A 172 14.23 -12.95 8.85
C PHE A 172 15.31 -12.23 8.06
N MET A 173 15.18 -12.12 6.74
CA MET A 173 16.15 -11.42 5.91
C MET A 173 16.27 -9.95 6.30
N TRP A 174 15.15 -9.26 6.54
CA TRP A 174 15.18 -7.88 6.99
C TRP A 174 15.97 -7.71 8.30
N ARG A 175 15.72 -8.57 9.29
CA ARG A 175 16.44 -8.54 10.56
C ARG A 175 17.93 -8.82 10.37
N ASP A 176 18.27 -9.77 9.52
CA ASP A 176 19.66 -10.16 9.26
C ASP A 176 20.40 -9.03 8.52
N ILE A 177 19.78 -8.39 7.52
CA ILE A 177 20.28 -7.18 6.84
C ILE A 177 20.53 -6.05 7.83
N VAL A 178 19.57 -5.77 8.69
CA VAL A 178 19.68 -4.77 9.77
C VAL A 178 20.88 -5.08 10.67
N SER A 179 21.09 -6.35 11.04
CA SER A 179 22.22 -6.75 11.89
C SER A 179 23.57 -6.63 11.16
N CYS A 180 23.65 -7.05 9.90
CA CYS A 180 24.85 -6.90 9.07
C CYS A 180 25.22 -5.42 8.92
N PHE A 181 24.21 -4.56 8.71
CA PHE A 181 24.39 -3.11 8.64
C PHE A 181 24.97 -2.54 9.95
N GLU A 182 24.42 -2.92 11.12
CA GLU A 182 24.94 -2.49 12.42
C GLU A 182 26.40 -2.90 12.64
N GLN A 183 26.73 -4.14 12.29
CA GLN A 183 28.07 -4.68 12.48
C GLN A 183 29.09 -3.95 11.60
N ARG A 184 28.77 -3.74 10.32
CA ARG A 184 29.63 -2.98 9.39
C ARG A 184 29.80 -1.54 9.85
N HIS A 185 28.70 -0.85 10.16
CA HIS A 185 28.73 0.54 10.59
C HIS A 185 29.55 0.73 11.87
N LYS A 186 29.38 -0.18 12.85
CA LYS A 186 30.19 -0.19 14.06
C LYS A 186 31.68 -0.39 13.74
N GLY A 187 32.01 -1.30 12.82
CA GLY A 187 33.38 -1.51 12.36
C GLY A 187 34.01 -0.25 11.74
N HIS A 188 33.28 0.47 10.89
CA HIS A 188 33.74 1.72 10.30
C HIS A 188 33.91 2.84 11.35
N GLU A 189 33.00 2.96 12.32
CA GLU A 189 33.12 3.90 13.44
C GLU A 189 34.31 3.59 14.36
N ASP A 190 34.53 2.30 14.66
CA ASP A 190 35.68 1.85 15.47
C ASP A 190 37.01 2.12 14.74
N ALA A 191 37.07 1.88 13.43
CA ALA A 191 38.24 2.20 12.59
C ALA A 191 38.50 3.71 12.54
N LYS A 192 37.43 4.51 12.38
CA LYS A 192 37.52 5.98 12.48
C LYS A 192 38.11 6.39 13.82
N ARG A 193 37.60 5.84 14.93
CA ARG A 193 38.11 6.13 16.28
C ARG A 193 39.58 5.78 16.45
N LEU A 194 40.00 4.59 16.02
CA LEU A 194 41.41 4.14 16.13
C LEU A 194 42.36 5.00 15.29
N SER A 195 41.93 5.46 14.12
CA SER A 195 42.74 6.38 13.30
C SER A 195 42.91 7.75 13.98
N PHE A 196 41.86 8.27 14.65
CA PHE A 196 41.96 9.49 15.45
C PHE A 196 42.83 9.33 16.70
N GLU A 197 42.73 8.19 17.39
CA GLU A 197 43.58 7.88 18.56
C GLU A 197 45.05 7.78 18.16
N SER A 198 45.37 7.04 17.09
CA SER A 198 46.75 6.91 16.58
C SER A 198 47.35 8.25 16.15
N ARG A 199 46.54 9.13 15.53
CA ARG A 199 46.98 10.49 15.17
C ARG A 199 47.25 11.37 16.39
N ARG A 200 46.39 11.26 17.42
CA ARG A 200 46.57 11.99 18.69
C ARG A 200 47.81 11.51 19.44
N ASP A 201 48.10 10.21 19.41
CA ASP A 201 49.28 9.62 20.02
C ASP A 201 50.56 10.08 19.30
N GLN A 202 50.55 10.15 17.96
CA GLN A 202 51.65 10.76 17.19
C GLN A 202 51.88 12.24 17.55
N ASP A 203 50.82 13.04 17.65
CA ASP A 203 50.93 14.46 18.00
C ASP A 203 51.48 14.67 19.44
N ASN A 204 51.13 13.79 20.39
CA ASN A 204 51.63 13.84 21.75
C ASN A 204 53.12 13.44 21.86
N ASP A 205 53.56 12.44 21.09
CA ASP A 205 54.95 11.95 21.12
C ASP A 205 55.94 12.98 20.53
N VAL A 206 55.53 13.70 19.47
CA VAL A 206 56.30 14.82 18.89
C VAL A 206 56.40 16.01 19.86
N GLY A 207 55.36 16.27 20.67
CA GLY A 207 55.37 17.31 21.69
C GLY A 207 56.38 17.06 22.83
N CYS A 208 56.58 15.79 23.21
CA CYS A 208 57.55 15.42 24.23
C CYS A 208 59.01 15.56 23.75
N ALA A 209 59.31 15.18 22.50
CA ALA A 209 60.66 15.30 21.93
C ALA A 209 61.13 16.77 21.75
N GLY A 210 60.20 17.73 21.61
CA GLY A 210 60.52 19.14 21.43
C GLY A 210 60.96 19.89 22.69
N THR A 211 60.62 19.40 23.88
CA THR A 211 60.86 20.14 25.14
C THR A 211 62.22 19.88 25.78
N GLU A 212 62.95 18.83 25.37
CA GLU A 212 64.29 18.54 25.89
C GLU A 212 65.43 19.29 25.17
N ARG A 213 65.25 19.72 23.92
CA ARG A 213 66.29 20.51 23.20
C ARG A 213 66.35 21.98 23.59
N GLY A 214 65.30 22.52 24.20
CA GLY A 214 65.25 23.93 24.65
C GLY A 214 65.96 24.21 25.98
N LYS A 215 66.32 23.20 26.77
CA LYS A 215 66.85 23.39 28.14
C LYS A 215 68.38 23.41 28.27
N LYS A 216 69.14 23.26 27.18
CA LYS A 216 70.63 23.27 27.22
C LYS A 216 71.31 24.50 26.59
N ARG A 217 70.57 25.54 26.18
CA ARG A 217 71.16 26.78 25.64
C ARG A 217 70.50 28.02 26.26
N ALA A 218 70.77 28.27 27.53
CA ALA A 218 70.58 29.58 28.16
C ALA A 218 71.31 29.63 29.52
N ARG A 219 72.63 29.52 29.49
CA ARG A 219 73.51 30.01 30.57
C ARG A 219 74.73 30.59 29.89
N GLU A 220 74.66 31.89 29.65
CA GLU A 220 75.74 32.87 29.55
C GLU A 220 75.15 34.09 28.82
N GLU A 221 74.60 35.02 29.61
CA GLU A 221 74.41 36.41 29.17
C GLU A 221 75.51 37.23 29.86
N PRO A 222 76.42 37.89 29.12
CA PRO A 222 77.24 38.96 29.65
C PRO A 222 76.51 40.30 29.46
N ASP A 223 76.56 41.09 30.53
CA ASP A 223 76.08 42.45 30.69
C ASP A 223 76.75 43.42 29.68
N MET A 224 75.99 44.26 28.96
CA MET A 224 76.40 45.50 28.25
C MET A 224 75.16 46.21 27.61
N PRO A 225 75.20 47.53 27.31
CA PRO A 225 74.25 48.53 27.80
C PRO A 225 73.33 49.11 26.69
N PRO A 226 72.38 50.02 27.00
CA PRO A 226 71.28 50.32 26.10
C PRO A 226 71.69 51.36 25.05
N LEU A 227 71.30 51.11 23.80
CA LEU A 227 71.26 52.14 22.77
C LEU A 227 69.87 52.14 22.13
N GLY A 228 69.25 53.31 22.17
CA GLY A 228 67.94 53.57 21.60
C GLY A 228 67.97 53.52 20.07
N GLY A 229 66.77 53.36 19.52
CA GLY A 229 66.51 53.41 18.09
C GLY A 229 65.05 53.07 17.82
N ASP A 230 64.36 54.02 17.20
CA ASP A 230 62.95 54.05 16.86
C ASP A 230 62.42 52.86 16.03
N GLN A 231 61.09 52.80 16.02
CA GLN A 231 60.21 52.36 14.93
C GLN A 231 59.79 50.88 14.89
N ALA A 232 58.52 50.63 15.29
CA ALA A 232 57.41 50.27 14.41
C ALA A 232 56.39 49.39 15.16
N ASP A 233 55.31 50.03 15.64
CA ASP A 233 54.07 49.34 16.00
C ASP A 233 53.49 48.69 14.74
N ILE A 234 53.64 47.36 14.64
CA ILE A 234 52.80 46.53 13.77
C ILE A 234 51.85 45.77 14.69
N ASP A 235 50.64 46.31 14.78
CA ASP A 235 49.49 45.76 15.47
C ASP A 235 49.05 44.45 14.78
N ILE A 236 49.56 43.30 15.25
CA ILE A 236 49.06 41.99 14.85
C ILE A 236 48.00 41.57 15.87
N GLN A 237 46.74 41.86 15.55
CA GLN A 237 45.61 41.29 16.28
C GLN A 237 45.62 39.76 16.21
N PRO A 238 45.38 39.05 17.33
CA PRO A 238 45.22 37.60 17.30
C PRO A 238 43.87 37.26 16.64
N THR A 239 43.91 36.69 15.44
CA THR A 239 42.73 36.10 14.79
C THR A 239 42.15 34.99 15.67
N PRO A 240 40.83 34.97 15.93
CA PRO A 240 40.23 33.93 16.75
C PRO A 240 40.24 32.61 15.98
N ARG A 241 40.93 31.60 16.52
CA ARG A 241 40.74 30.19 16.11
C ARG A 241 39.26 29.85 16.28
N LYS A 242 38.51 29.82 15.17
CA LYS A 242 37.18 29.22 15.11
C LYS A 242 37.34 27.73 15.45
N ARG A 243 37.06 27.37 16.71
CA ARG A 243 36.71 26.00 17.06
C ARG A 243 35.41 25.71 16.31
N GLY A 244 35.53 25.07 15.16
CA GLY A 244 34.39 24.45 14.50
C GLY A 244 33.77 23.48 15.49
N ARG A 245 32.59 23.85 16.00
CA ARG A 245 31.70 22.93 16.69
C ARG A 245 31.31 21.87 15.66
N PRO A 246 31.53 20.56 15.87
CA PRO A 246 30.89 19.59 15.02
C PRO A 246 29.39 19.74 15.24
N THR A 247 28.72 20.16 14.18
CA THR A 247 27.28 20.25 14.09
C THR A 247 26.69 18.85 14.16
N GLY A 248 25.73 18.69 15.06
CA GLY A 248 24.67 17.69 14.93
C GLY A 248 24.89 16.41 15.73
N PRO A 249 23.89 15.99 16.54
CA PRO A 249 23.87 14.64 17.06
C PRO A 249 23.63 13.71 15.88
N SER A 250 24.60 12.82 15.61
CA SER A 250 24.36 11.60 14.85
C SER A 250 23.15 10.92 15.50
N ARG A 251 22.01 10.95 14.81
CA ARG A 251 20.80 10.29 15.27
C ARG A 251 21.18 8.82 15.35
N LYS A 252 21.29 8.30 16.58
CA LYS A 252 21.43 6.88 16.82
C LYS A 252 20.30 6.20 16.05
N TRP A 253 20.65 5.52 14.98
CA TRP A 253 19.69 4.74 14.22
C TRP A 253 19.10 3.71 15.18
N ALA A 254 17.82 3.86 15.45
CA ALA A 254 17.03 2.81 16.07
C ALA A 254 16.41 2.08 14.89
N PRO A 255 16.90 0.88 14.51
CA PRO A 255 16.21 0.12 13.49
C PRO A 255 14.77 -0.04 13.98
N ARG A 256 13.81 0.10 13.07
CA ARG A 256 12.39 -0.16 13.34
C ARG A 256 12.15 -1.67 13.57
N THR A 257 12.93 -2.29 14.44
CA THR A 257 12.80 -3.68 14.89
C THR A 257 11.49 -3.91 15.65
N ARG A 258 10.86 -2.85 16.17
CA ARG A 258 9.56 -2.94 16.89
C ARG A 258 8.34 -3.05 15.99
N LEU A 259 8.46 -2.87 14.68
CA LEU A 259 7.30 -2.87 13.78
C LEU A 259 6.88 -4.27 13.34
N PHE A 260 7.76 -5.25 13.47
CA PHE A 260 7.51 -6.63 13.06
C PHE A 260 7.13 -7.48 14.26
N ARG A 261 5.85 -7.43 14.65
CA ARG A 261 5.29 -8.47 15.53
C ARG A 261 5.24 -9.78 14.73
N PRO A 262 5.73 -10.90 15.28
CA PRO A 262 5.53 -12.20 14.65
C PRO A 262 4.04 -12.46 14.51
N PHE A 263 3.62 -12.91 13.33
CA PHE A 263 2.27 -13.44 13.11
C PHE A 263 2.03 -14.55 14.14
N GLY A 264 1.11 -14.33 15.09
CA GLY A 264 0.61 -15.39 15.98
C GLY A 264 0.96 -15.35 17.47
N THR A 265 1.56 -14.30 18.03
CA THR A 265 1.44 -14.06 19.49
C THR A 265 0.17 -13.25 19.76
N ARG A 266 -0.86 -13.95 20.26
CA ARG A 266 -2.19 -13.47 20.67
C ARG A 266 -2.30 -12.00 21.04
#